data_AF-A0AAN9EA55-F1
#
_entry.id   AF-A0AAN9EA55-F1
#
_cell.length_a   1.000
_cell.length_b   1.000
_cell.length_c   1.000
_cell.angle_alpha   90.00
_cell.angle_beta   90.00
_cell.angle_gamma   90.00
#
_symmetry.space_group_name_H-M   'P 1'
#
loop_
_entity.id
_entity.type
_entity.pdbx_description
1 polymer ?
#
loop_
_entity_poly.entity_id
_entity_poly.type
_entity_poly.pdbx_seq_one_letter_code
_entity_poly.pdbx_strand_id
1 'polypeptide(L)'
;MDARCCRHHIKTLRLQKDRDRKLRIFPGSEHPFVDRPLEPYVMPSRTVREMRPRARRAMIREQKKAEQQQQNIDGMKKGTKREEV
;
A
#
# COMPACT_ATOMS: atom_id res chain seq x y z
N MET A 1 -14.00 -9.28 -11.20
CA MET A 1 -14.75 -8.55 -10.16
C MET A 1 -16.18 -9.07 -10.19
N ASP A 2 -16.67 -9.63 -9.08
CA ASP A 2 -18.02 -10.19 -9.02
C ASP A 2 -19.07 -9.12 -8.75
N ALA A 3 -20.14 -9.09 -9.56
CA ALA A 3 -21.28 -8.17 -9.41
C ALA A 3 -21.97 -8.23 -8.04
N ARG A 4 -21.79 -9.35 -7.33
CA ARG A 4 -22.36 -9.59 -6.00
C ARG A 4 -21.82 -8.62 -4.94
N CYS A 5 -20.54 -8.24 -5.02
CA CYS A 5 -19.92 -7.33 -4.04
C CYS A 5 -20.47 -5.90 -4.18
N CYS A 6 -20.66 -5.41 -5.41
CA CYS A 6 -21.19 -4.07 -5.66
C CYS A 6 -22.62 -3.91 -5.17
N ARG A 7 -23.47 -4.94 -5.35
CA ARG A 7 -24.88 -4.91 -4.91
C ARG A 7 -25.05 -4.77 -3.41
N HIS A 8 -24.14 -5.35 -2.61
CA HIS A 8 -24.20 -5.28 -1.16
C HIS A 8 -23.94 -3.86 -0.62
N HIS A 9 -23.13 -3.07 -1.32
CA HIS A 9 -22.79 -1.71 -0.90
C HIS A 9 -23.79 -0.64 -1.39
N ILE A 10 -24.70 -0.98 -2.32
CA ILE A 10 -25.77 -0.09 -2.74
C ILE A 10 -26.79 0.01 -1.60
N LYS A 11 -26.87 1.18 -0.95
CA LYS A 11 -27.80 1.50 0.14
C LYS A 11 -29.22 1.00 -0.20
N THR A 12 -29.77 0.17 0.68
CA THR A 12 -31.10 -0.47 0.56
C THR A 12 -32.21 0.57 0.64
N LEU A 13 -32.56 1.13 -0.52
CA LEU A 13 -33.68 2.04 -0.73
C LEU A 13 -34.44 1.59 -1.99
N ARG A 14 -35.71 1.98 -2.13
CA ARG A 14 -36.64 1.51 -3.19
C ARG A 14 -36.09 1.59 -4.64
N LEU A 15 -35.05 2.39 -4.89
CA LEU A 15 -34.37 2.54 -6.19
C LEU A 15 -33.25 1.53 -6.47
N GLN A 16 -33.03 0.54 -5.60
CA GLN A 16 -31.93 -0.43 -5.76
C GLN A 16 -32.04 -1.22 -7.07
N LYS A 17 -33.25 -1.60 -7.47
CA LYS A 17 -33.51 -2.28 -8.75
C LYS A 17 -33.13 -1.41 -9.94
N ASP A 18 -33.46 -0.12 -9.90
CA ASP A 18 -33.14 0.82 -10.98
C ASP A 18 -31.65 1.17 -11.04
N ARG A 19 -30.97 1.14 -9.89
CA ARG A 19 -29.51 1.31 -9.82
C ARG A 19 -28.77 0.10 -10.35
N ASP A 20 -29.19 -1.11 -10.00
CA ASP A 20 -28.58 -2.36 -10.49
C ASP A 20 -28.74 -2.50 -12.02
N ARG A 21 -29.87 -2.05 -12.58
CA ARG A 21 -30.08 -2.00 -14.04
C ARG A 21 -29.09 -1.12 -14.80
N LYS A 22 -28.49 -0.11 -14.15
CA LYS A 22 -27.48 0.79 -14.74
C LYS A 22 -26.06 0.25 -14.63
N LEU A 23 -25.80 -0.70 -13.74
CA LEU A 23 -24.47 -1.28 -13.54
C LEU A 23 -24.24 -2.42 -14.54
N ARG A 24 -23.15 -2.34 -15.31
CA ARG A 24 -22.73 -3.39 -16.25
C ARG A 24 -21.26 -3.73 -15.99
N ILE A 25 -20.96 -5.01 -15.82
CA ILE A 25 -19.63 -5.49 -15.44
C ILE A 25 -19.11 -6.38 -16.57
N PHE A 26 -17.98 -5.99 -17.14
CA PHE A 26 -17.27 -6.73 -18.18
C PHE A 26 -15.98 -7.32 -17.59
N PRO A 27 -15.59 -8.55 -17.97
CA PRO A 27 -14.38 -9.19 -17.45
C PRO A 27 -13.09 -8.59 -18.03
N GLY A 28 -13.16 -7.93 -19.19
CA GLY A 28 -12.03 -7.28 -19.87
C GLY A 28 -12.21 -5.77 -20.02
N SER A 29 -11.29 -5.14 -20.76
CA SER A 29 -11.36 -3.72 -21.12
C SER A 29 -12.33 -3.45 -22.28
N GLU A 30 -12.69 -4.48 -23.06
CA GLU A 30 -13.62 -4.36 -24.17
C GLU A 30 -15.06 -4.26 -23.66
N HIS A 31 -15.78 -3.23 -24.12
CA HIS A 31 -17.18 -3.05 -23.83
C HIS A 31 -17.90 -2.40 -25.03
N PRO A 32 -19.19 -2.71 -25.28
CA PRO A 32 -19.95 -2.21 -26.44
C PRO A 32 -20.34 -0.73 -26.34
N PHE A 33 -19.88 -0.01 -25.31
CA PHE A 33 -20.19 1.40 -25.07
C PHE A 33 -19.24 2.39 -25.74
N VAL A 34 -18.68 2.01 -26.88
CA VAL A 34 -17.69 2.83 -27.60
C VAL A 34 -18.29 4.15 -28.07
N ASP A 35 -19.59 4.16 -28.40
CA ASP A 35 -20.30 5.33 -28.93
C ASP A 35 -20.61 6.39 -27.87
N ARG A 36 -20.49 6.05 -26.57
CA ARG A 36 -20.78 6.97 -25.48
C ARG A 36 -19.44 7.44 -24.89
N PRO A 37 -19.15 8.75 -24.85
CA PRO A 37 -17.94 9.24 -24.20
C PRO A 37 -17.95 8.82 -22.73
N LEU A 38 -16.88 8.14 -22.31
CA LEU A 38 -16.71 7.63 -20.96
C LEU A 38 -15.69 8.50 -20.24
N GLU A 39 -16.12 9.09 -19.13
CA GLU A 39 -15.22 9.78 -18.22
C GLU A 39 -14.38 8.74 -17.46
N PRO A 40 -13.04 8.77 -17.59
CA PRO A 40 -12.19 7.85 -16.84
C PRO A 40 -12.29 8.17 -15.35
N TYR A 41 -12.79 7.22 -14.57
CA TYR A 41 -12.85 7.38 -13.12
C TYR A 41 -11.51 7.02 -12.49
N VAL A 42 -10.87 7.99 -11.84
CA VAL A 42 -9.70 7.76 -11.00
C VAL A 42 -10.14 7.58 -9.56
N MET A 43 -9.73 6.48 -8.94
CA MET A 43 -9.97 6.25 -7.51
C MET A 43 -9.30 7.36 -6.68
N PRO A 44 -9.99 7.94 -5.69
CA PRO A 44 -9.37 8.86 -4.74
C PRO A 44 -8.11 8.25 -4.11
N SER A 45 -7.14 9.10 -3.75
CA SER A 45 -5.89 8.65 -3.11
C SER A 45 -6.21 7.79 -1.89
N ARG A 46 -5.75 6.54 -1.91
CA ARG A 46 -5.97 5.62 -0.80
C ARG A 46 -4.95 5.89 0.29
N THR A 47 -5.36 5.79 1.54
CA THR A 47 -4.41 5.72 2.65
C THR A 47 -3.60 4.43 2.50
N VAL A 48 -2.28 4.58 2.41
CA VAL A 48 -1.39 3.43 2.39
C VAL A 48 -1.44 2.79 3.77
N ARG A 49 -1.50 1.45 3.81
CA ARG A 49 -1.44 0.73 5.07
C ARG A 49 -0.17 1.13 5.81
N GLU A 50 -0.31 1.57 7.05
CA GLU A 50 0.84 1.84 7.91
C GLU A 50 1.77 0.63 7.98
N MET A 51 3.07 0.91 8.10
CA MET A 51 4.07 -0.12 8.32
C MET A 51 3.68 -0.98 9.52
N ARG A 52 3.62 -2.30 9.30
CA ARG A 52 3.30 -3.26 10.37
C ARG A 52 4.30 -3.07 11.52
N PRO A 53 3.87 -3.22 12.79
CA PRO A 53 4.77 -3.08 13.94
C PRO A 53 6.04 -3.93 13.85
N ARG A 54 5.95 -5.14 13.28
CA ARG A 54 7.10 -6.03 13.06
C ARG A 54 8.16 -5.43 12.12
N ALA A 55 7.73 -4.84 11.01
CA ALA A 55 8.63 -4.24 10.03
C ALA A 55 9.29 -2.98 10.60
N ARG A 56 8.52 -2.13 11.31
CA ARG A 56 9.08 -0.99 12.06
C ARG A 56 10.16 -1.44 13.05
N ARG A 57 9.91 -2.51 13.82
CA ARG A 57 10.88 -3.06 14.79
C ARG A 57 12.13 -3.65 14.14
N ALA A 58 12.02 -4.28 12.98
CA ALA A 58 13.18 -4.83 12.27
C ALA A 58 14.14 -3.73 11.82
N MET A 59 13.63 -2.65 11.19
CA MET A 59 14.46 -1.51 10.79
C MET A 59 15.17 -0.86 11.98
N ILE A 60 14.49 -0.70 13.12
CA ILE A 60 15.10 -0.16 14.34
C ILE A 60 16.22 -1.09 14.85
N ARG A 61 16.05 -2.41 14.75
CA ARG A 61 17.10 -3.36 15.15
C ARG A 61 18.31 -3.32 14.23
N GLU A 62 18.09 -3.20 12.93
CA GLU A 62 19.16 -3.08 11.94
C GLU A 62 19.95 -1.78 12.14
N GLN A 63 19.27 -0.65 12.36
CA GLN A 63 19.90 0.62 12.71
C GLN A 63 20.77 0.51 13.96
N LYS A 64 20.21 -0.01 15.06
CA LYS A 64 20.95 -0.20 16.31
C LYS A 64 22.15 -1.14 16.16
N LYS A 65 22.02 -2.20 15.36
CA LYS A 65 23.12 -3.13 15.08
C LYS A 65 24.23 -2.46 14.26
N ALA A 66 23.87 -1.65 13.26
CA ALA A 66 24.84 -0.91 12.46
C ALA A 66 25.60 0.13 13.29
N GLU A 67 24.92 0.87 14.17
CA GLU A 67 25.54 1.84 15.08
C GLU A 67 26.51 1.16 16.07
N GLN A 68 26.13 0.03 16.67
CA GLN A 68 27.01 -0.73 17.57
C GLN A 68 28.22 -1.32 16.85
N GLN A 69 28.05 -1.75 15.60
CA GLN A 69 29.19 -2.21 14.80
C GLN A 69 30.15 -1.05 14.57
N GLN A 70 29.68 0.11 14.09
CA GLN A 70 30.50 1.32 13.88
C GLN A 70 31.27 1.73 15.13
N GLN A 71 30.61 1.80 16.29
CA GLN A 71 31.25 2.14 17.56
C GLN A 71 32.35 1.14 17.96
N ASN A 72 32.14 -0.16 17.74
CA ASN A 72 33.17 -1.17 17.99
C ASN A 72 34.37 -1.03 17.06
N ILE A 73 34.17 -0.71 15.77
CA ILE A 73 35.28 -0.52 14.83
C ILE A 73 36.10 0.72 15.20
N ASP A 74 35.44 1.81 15.58
CA ASP A 74 36.11 3.07 15.95
C ASP A 74 36.84 2.96 17.30
N GLY A 75 36.29 2.20 18.26
CA GLY A 75 36.98 1.87 19.51
C GLY A 75 38.27 1.07 19.28
N MET A 76 38.24 0.09 18.37
CA MET A 76 39.39 -0.76 18.05
C MET A 76 40.52 0.02 17.35
N LYS A 77 40.17 0.97 16.47
CA LYS A 77 41.13 1.87 15.81
C LYS A 77 41.78 2.88 16.77
N LYS A 78 41.10 3.23 17.86
CA LYS A 78 41.63 4.15 18.88
C LYS A 78 42.63 3.46 19.82
N GLY A 79 42.47 2.16 20.06
CA GLY A 79 43.40 1.35 20.87
C GLY A 79 44.74 1.11 20.18
N THR A 80 44.73 0.80 18.87
CA THR A 80 45.94 0.55 18.08
C THR A 80 46.81 1.78 17.84
N LYS A 81 46.27 3.00 17.96
CA LYS A 81 47.04 4.25 17.82
C LYS A 81 47.72 4.73 19.12
N ARG A 82 47.48 4.09 20.27
CA ARG A 82 48.08 4.51 21.56
C ARG A 82 49.34 3.73 21.94
N GLU A 83 49.72 2.74 21.13
CA GLU A 83 50.89 1.88 21.34
C GLU A 83 51.96 2.15 20.25
N GLU A 84 52.20 3.43 19.94
CA GLU A 84 53.37 3.90 19.18
C GLU A 84 53.79 5.26 19.76
N VAL A 85 54.40 5.26 20.95
CA VAL A 85 55.25 6.36 21.48
C VAL A 85 56.35 5.76 22.33
#